data_AF-A0A484LWB2-F1
#
_entry.id   AF-A0A484LWB2-F1
#
_cell.length_a   1.000
_cell.length_b   1.000
_cell.length_c   1.000
_cell.angle_alpha   90.00
_cell.angle_beta   90.00
_cell.angle_gamma   90.00
#
_symmetry.space_group_name_H-M   'P 1'
#
loop_
_entity.id
_entity.type
_entity.pdbx_description
1 polymer ?
#
loop_
_entity_poly.entity_id
_entity_poly.type
_entity_poly.pdbx_seq_one_letter_code
_entity_poly.pdbx_strand_id
1 'polypeptide(L)'
;MVGPRCKADRERFPPNNVVLMLAGAGLLWMGWAGFNGGDPYAANIDSSLAVLNTNICAATSLLVWTWLDVIFFHKPSVIGAVQGMITGLVCITPGAGMYAHIYSLRPKKNGTV
;
A
#
# COMPACT_ATOMS: atom_id res chain seq x y z
N MET A 1 20.47 -22.24 3.23
CA MET A 1 19.12 -21.79 3.64
C MET A 1 19.06 -21.85 5.15
N VAL A 2 18.64 -20.77 5.81
CA VAL A 2 18.45 -20.75 7.28
C VAL A 2 17.12 -21.44 7.60
N GLY A 3 17.12 -22.37 8.56
CA GLY A 3 15.92 -23.09 8.99
C GLY A 3 14.95 -22.21 9.81
N PRO A 4 13.70 -22.66 10.00
CA PRO A 4 12.72 -21.93 10.80
C PRO A 4 13.13 -21.89 12.29
N ARG A 5 12.65 -20.87 12.99
CA ARG A 5 12.77 -20.76 14.46
C ARG A 5 12.13 -21.97 15.16
N CYS A 6 12.57 -22.22 16.40
CA CYS A 6 12.05 -23.28 17.27
C CYS A 6 10.51 -23.26 17.34
N LYS A 7 9.90 -24.45 17.42
CA LYS A 7 8.43 -24.59 17.39
C LYS A 7 7.75 -23.83 18.54
N ALA A 8 8.34 -23.86 19.74
CA ALA A 8 7.85 -23.15 20.92
C ALA A 8 7.70 -21.63 20.66
N ASP A 9 8.68 -21.01 20.00
CA ASP A 9 8.65 -19.57 19.68
C ASP A 9 7.62 -19.23 18.60
N ARG A 10 7.30 -20.20 17.73
CA ARG A 10 6.33 -20.02 16.65
C ARG A 10 4.88 -20.18 17.12
N GLU A 11 4.64 -21.05 18.09
CA GLU A 11 3.30 -21.28 18.65
C GLU A 11 2.86 -20.10 19.54
N ARG A 12 3.80 -19.38 20.16
CA ARG A 12 3.50 -18.22 21.01
C ARG A 12 4.40 -17.04 20.68
N PHE A 13 3.98 -16.27 19.68
CA PHE A 13 4.71 -15.10 19.17
C PHE A 13 3.92 -13.79 19.35
N PRO A 14 3.69 -13.33 20.59
CA PRO A 14 3.02 -12.05 20.79
C PRO A 14 3.93 -10.91 20.30
N PRO A 15 3.36 -9.87 19.66
CA PRO A 15 4.12 -8.68 19.29
C PRO A 15 4.64 -8.01 20.57
N ASN A 16 5.93 -7.68 20.58
CA ASN A 16 6.58 -7.04 21.72
C ASN A 16 6.16 -5.57 21.88
N ASN A 17 5.91 -4.86 20.77
CA ASN A 17 5.51 -3.46 20.78
C ASN A 17 4.68 -3.10 19.53
N VAL A 18 3.36 -3.02 19.71
CA VAL A 18 2.41 -2.67 18.63
C VAL A 18 2.52 -1.20 18.23
N VAL A 19 2.91 -0.32 19.13
CA VAL A 19 3.06 1.12 18.84
C VAL A 19 4.25 1.35 17.90
N LEU A 20 5.37 0.65 18.13
CA LEU A 20 6.53 0.72 17.24
C LEU A 20 6.20 0.16 15.85
N MET A 21 5.42 -0.92 15.78
CA MET A 21 4.91 -1.46 14.52
C MET A 21 4.08 -0.42 13.76
N LEU A 22 3.18 0.30 14.43
CA LEU A 22 2.37 1.37 13.84
C LEU A 22 3.22 2.54 13.35
N ALA A 23 4.26 2.93 14.10
CA ALA A 23 5.21 3.95 13.65
C ALA A 23 5.92 3.51 12.36
N GLY A 24 6.38 2.26 12.31
CA GLY A 24 6.96 1.67 11.11
C GLY A 24 5.98 1.61 9.93
N ALA A 25 4.72 1.25 10.18
CA ALA A 25 3.66 1.25 9.18
C ALA A 25 3.40 2.65 8.60
N GLY A 26 3.37 3.68 9.45
CA GLY A 26 3.21 5.07 9.02
C GLY A 26 4.39 5.57 8.17
N LEU A 27 5.62 5.26 8.59
CA LEU A 27 6.83 5.57 7.81
C LEU A 27 6.82 4.84 6.45
N LEU A 28 6.40 3.58 6.45
CA LEU A 28 6.31 2.77 5.24
C LEU A 28 5.27 3.35 4.27
N TRP A 29 4.08 3.72 4.73
CA TRP A 29 3.05 4.33 3.89
C TRP A 29 3.56 5.64 3.28
N MET A 30 4.10 6.54 4.11
CA MET A 30 4.64 7.81 3.64
C MET A 30 5.76 7.62 2.62
N GLY A 31 6.69 6.69 2.90
CA GLY A 31 7.77 6.32 1.98
C GLY A 31 7.24 5.73 0.67
N TRP A 32 6.17 4.92 0.72
CA TRP A 32 5.58 4.29 -0.46
C TRP A 32 4.89 5.30 -1.39
N ALA A 33 4.27 6.34 -0.82
CA ALA A 33 3.74 7.44 -1.60
C ALA A 33 4.85 8.16 -2.38
N GLY A 34 6.01 8.38 -1.76
CA GLY A 34 7.20 8.91 -2.43
C GLY A 34 7.81 7.94 -3.46
N PHE A 35 7.81 6.64 -3.16
CA PHE A 35 8.30 5.59 -4.06
C PHE A 35 7.47 5.53 -5.35
N ASN A 36 6.14 5.43 -5.25
CA ASN A 36 5.24 5.38 -6.40
C ASN A 36 5.12 6.74 -7.10
N GLY A 37 5.06 7.84 -6.34
CA GLY A 37 4.97 9.19 -6.88
C GLY A 37 6.26 9.69 -7.53
N GLY A 38 7.41 9.16 -7.12
CA GLY A 38 8.73 9.56 -7.62
C GLY A 38 9.20 8.80 -8.86
N ASP A 39 8.52 7.72 -9.23
CA ASP A 39 8.85 6.90 -10.41
C ASP A 39 8.94 7.69 -11.74
N PRO A 40 8.14 8.74 -11.99
CA PRO A 40 8.28 9.57 -13.19
C PRO A 40 9.52 10.49 -13.20
N TYR A 41 10.32 10.54 -12.12
CA TYR A 41 11.48 11.43 -11.93
C TYR A 41 11.20 12.93 -12.15
N ALA A 42 9.93 13.34 -12.14
CA ALA A 42 9.48 14.70 -12.36
C ALA A 42 8.15 14.97 -11.64
N ALA A 43 7.94 16.21 -11.21
CA ALA A 43 6.66 16.66 -10.65
C ALA A 43 5.66 16.94 -11.77
N ASN A 44 4.90 15.92 -12.15
CA ASN A 44 3.92 15.97 -13.24
C ASN A 44 2.57 15.36 -12.82
N ILE A 45 1.63 15.29 -13.77
CA ILE A 45 0.30 14.71 -13.54
C ILE A 45 0.42 13.23 -13.17
N ASP A 46 1.35 12.50 -13.79
CA ASP A 46 1.58 11.07 -13.55
C ASP A 46 2.00 10.83 -12.09
N SER A 47 2.92 11.65 -11.56
CA SER A 47 3.36 11.64 -10.16
C SER A 47 2.19 11.89 -9.20
N SER A 48 1.35 12.90 -9.49
CA SER A 48 0.19 13.24 -8.67
C SER A 48 -0.85 12.11 -8.66
N LEU A 49 -1.13 11.50 -9.80
CA LEU A 49 -2.03 10.36 -9.91
C LEU A 49 -1.48 9.11 -9.22
N ALA A 50 -0.17 8.87 -9.31
CA ALA A 50 0.49 7.77 -8.63
C ALA A 50 0.39 7.88 -7.10
N VAL A 51 0.60 9.08 -6.54
CA VAL A 51 0.40 9.33 -5.10
C VAL A 51 -1.06 9.13 -4.71
N LEU A 52 -2.01 9.62 -5.51
CA LEU A 52 -3.45 9.47 -5.24
C LEU A 52 -3.88 8.01 -5.22
N ASN A 53 -3.52 7.25 -6.26
CA ASN A 53 -3.83 5.83 -6.38
C ASN A 53 -3.23 5.01 -5.24
N THR A 54 -2.00 5.36 -4.83
CA THR A 54 -1.32 4.71 -3.71
C THR A 54 -2.10 4.87 -2.40
N ASN A 55 -2.55 6.09 -2.08
CA ASN A 55 -3.31 6.36 -0.87
C ASN A 55 -4.69 5.71 -0.88
N ILE A 56 -5.40 5.78 -2.00
CA ILE A 56 -6.74 5.18 -2.12
C ILE A 56 -6.64 3.65 -2.02
N CYS A 57 -5.67 3.02 -2.68
CA CYS A 57 -5.52 1.57 -2.63
C CYS A 57 -5.10 1.09 -1.24
N ALA A 58 -4.15 1.76 -0.58
CA ALA A 58 -3.77 1.45 0.79
C ALA A 58 -4.94 1.57 1.78
N ALA A 59 -5.71 2.67 1.70
CA ALA A 59 -6.86 2.91 2.56
C ALA A 59 -7.99 1.90 2.32
N THR A 60 -8.32 1.61 1.05
CA THR A 60 -9.37 0.64 0.71
C THR A 60 -8.98 -0.77 1.12
N SER A 61 -7.74 -1.19 0.90
CA SER A 61 -7.26 -2.51 1.32
C SER A 61 -7.21 -2.66 2.84
N LEU A 62 -6.75 -1.62 3.57
CA LEU A 62 -6.80 -1.57 5.03
C LEU A 62 -8.22 -1.74 5.56
N LEU A 63 -9.18 -0.97 5.00
CA LEU A 63 -10.57 -1.06 5.38
C LEU A 63 -11.08 -2.48 5.10
N VAL A 64 -10.99 -2.97 3.86
CA VAL A 64 -11.45 -4.31 3.50
C VAL A 64 -10.89 -5.37 4.44
N TRP A 65 -9.61 -5.31 4.79
CA TRP A 65 -9.01 -6.24 5.74
C TRP A 65 -9.65 -6.14 7.13
N THR A 66 -9.83 -4.92 7.63
CA THR A 66 -10.45 -4.69 8.93
C THR A 66 -11.90 -5.19 8.95
N TRP A 67 -12.64 -5.00 7.85
CA TRP A 67 -13.99 -5.54 7.68
C TRP A 67 -13.99 -7.07 7.66
N LEU A 68 -13.04 -7.70 6.96
CA LEU A 68 -12.88 -9.16 6.95
C LEU A 68 -12.52 -9.69 8.35
N ASP A 69 -11.68 -8.99 9.11
CA ASP A 69 -11.35 -9.37 10.49
C ASP A 69 -12.60 -9.36 11.38
N VAL A 70 -13.46 -8.36 11.22
CA VAL A 70 -14.74 -8.31 11.94
C VAL A 70 -15.68 -9.44 11.51
N ILE A 71 -15.74 -9.77 10.21
CA ILE A 71 -16.63 -10.84 9.72
C ILE A 71 -16.18 -12.23 10.20
N PHE A 72 -14.88 -12.53 10.14
CA PHE A 72 -14.37 -13.87 10.45
C PHE A 72 -14.00 -14.05 11.91
N PHE A 73 -13.39 -13.03 12.54
CA PHE A 73 -12.87 -13.10 13.90
C PHE A 73 -13.68 -12.29 14.91
N HIS A 74 -14.77 -11.63 14.46
CA HIS A 74 -15.71 -10.87 15.30
C HIS A 74 -15.08 -9.68 16.04
N LYS A 75 -13.82 -9.35 15.73
CA LYS A 75 -13.05 -8.27 16.36
C LYS A 75 -12.08 -7.67 15.34
N PRO A 76 -11.96 -6.34 15.28
CA PRO A 76 -10.96 -5.70 14.42
C PRO A 76 -9.55 -5.97 14.93
N SER A 77 -8.59 -6.23 14.04
CA SER A 77 -7.17 -6.45 14.38
C SER A 77 -6.29 -5.33 13.85
N VAL A 78 -5.48 -4.73 14.72
CA VAL A 78 -4.50 -3.70 14.34
C VAL A 78 -3.41 -4.30 13.44
N ILE A 79 -2.98 -5.53 13.73
CA ILE A 79 -1.98 -6.25 12.93
C ILE A 79 -2.57 -6.57 11.55
N GLY A 80 -3.83 -7.00 11.51
CA GLY A 80 -4.57 -7.26 10.27
C GLY A 80 -4.71 -5.99 9.42
N ALA A 81 -5.10 -4.87 10.03
CA ALA A 81 -5.19 -3.57 9.35
C ALA A 81 -3.86 -3.14 8.72
N VAL A 82 -2.74 -3.26 9.44
CA VAL A 82 -1.40 -2.96 8.90
C VAL A 82 -1.01 -3.93 7.77
N GLN A 83 -1.34 -5.22 7.90
CA GLN A 83 -1.11 -6.20 6.83
C GLN A 83 -1.93 -5.86 5.58
N GLY A 84 -3.19 -5.46 5.73
CA GLY A 84 -4.03 -5.03 4.62
C GLY A 84 -3.53 -3.76 3.94
N MET A 85 -3.13 -2.77 4.71
CA MET A 85 -2.47 -1.58 4.19
C MET A 85 -1.25 -1.92 3.33
N ILE A 86 -0.34 -2.77 3.82
CA ILE A 86 0.85 -3.20 3.07
C ILE A 86 0.46 -3.97 1.80
N THR A 87 -0.55 -4.83 1.89
CA THR A 87 -1.06 -5.59 0.74
C THR A 87 -1.54 -4.63 -0.35
N GLY A 88 -2.35 -3.62 0.00
CA GLY A 88 -2.80 -2.59 -0.94
C GLY A 88 -1.65 -1.81 -1.58
N LEU A 89 -0.66 -1.39 -0.78
CA LEU A 89 0.54 -0.70 -1.27
C LEU A 89 1.33 -1.53 -2.28
N VAL A 90 1.54 -2.83 -1.99
CA VAL A 90 2.22 -3.74 -2.92
C VAL A 90 1.40 -3.94 -4.19
N CYS A 91 0.09 -4.16 -4.08
CA CYS A 91 -0.79 -4.40 -5.23
C CYS A 91 -0.85 -3.23 -6.21
N ILE A 92 -0.86 -1.97 -5.73
CA ILE A 92 -0.96 -0.80 -6.61
C ILE A 92 0.37 -0.40 -7.27
N THR A 93 1.50 -0.84 -6.73
CA THR A 93 2.85 -0.47 -7.19
C THR A 93 3.06 -0.60 -8.70
N PRO A 94 2.76 -1.75 -9.38
CA PRO A 94 2.95 -1.85 -10.83
C PRO A 94 2.01 -0.97 -11.66
N GLY A 95 0.94 -0.44 -11.05
CA GLY A 95 -0.12 0.32 -11.75
C GLY A 95 -0.28 1.76 -11.26
N ALA A 96 0.61 2.28 -10.42
CA ALA A 96 0.39 3.54 -9.74
C ALA A 96 0.18 4.71 -10.73
N GLY A 97 0.99 4.81 -11.78
CA GLY A 97 0.90 5.84 -12.82
C GLY A 97 0.15 5.44 -14.11
N MET A 98 -0.40 4.22 -14.18
CA MET A 98 -0.89 3.63 -15.46
C MET A 98 -1.97 4.44 -16.18
N TYR A 99 -2.90 5.06 -15.45
CA TYR A 99 -3.95 5.88 -16.08
C TYR A 99 -3.37 7.11 -16.77
N ALA A 100 -2.34 7.70 -16.19
CA ALA A 100 -1.65 8.85 -16.75
C ALA A 100 -0.92 8.49 -18.06
N HIS A 101 -0.26 7.33 -18.10
CA HIS A 101 0.32 6.79 -19.33
C HIS A 101 -0.72 6.55 -20.43
N ILE A 102 -1.92 6.03 -20.10
CA ILE A 102 -3.00 5.83 -21.09
C ILE A 102 -3.49 7.18 -21.66
N TYR A 103 -3.62 8.22 -20.83
CA TYR A 103 -3.99 9.56 -21.31
C TYR A 103 -2.86 10.24 -22.09
N SER A 104 -1.59 9.99 -21.73
CA SER A 104 -0.40 10.50 -22.43
C SER A 104 -0.21 9.82 -23.80
N LEU A 105 -0.54 8.54 -23.92
CA LEU A 105 -0.47 7.75 -25.16
C LEU A 105 -1.71 7.89 -26.04
N ARG A 106 -2.79 8.55 -25.57
CA ARG A 106 -3.87 8.94 -26.49
C ARG A 106 -3.27 9.90 -27.50
N PRO A 107 -3.45 9.66 -28.82
CA PRO A 107 -3.00 10.62 -29.82
C PRO A 107 -3.66 11.97 -29.48
N LYS A 108 -2.83 12.98 -29.23
CA LYS A 108 -3.29 14.37 -29.24
C LYS A 108 -3.97 14.56 -30.58
N LYS A 109 -5.31 14.64 -30.61
CA LYS A 109 -6.00 15.06 -31.83
C LYS A 109 -5.37 16.38 -32.25
N ASN A 110 -4.86 16.41 -33.47
CA ASN A 110 -4.21 17.56 -34.10
C ASN A 110 -4.98 18.85 -33.81
N GLY A 111 -4.19 19.90 -33.55
CA GLY A 111 -4.66 21.15 -32.99
C GLY A 111 -5.80 21.82 -33.76
N THR A 112 -6.60 22.53 -32.98
CA THR A 112 -7.29 23.75 -33.37
C THR A 112 -7.37 24.62 -32.12
N VAL A 113 -6.60 25.72 -32.16
CA VAL A 113 -6.64 26.97 -31.35
C VAL A 113 -6.83 26.85 -29.83
#